data_AF-A0A834LUZ4-F1
#
_entry.id   AF-A0A834LUZ4-F1
#
_cell.length_a   1.000
_cell.length_b   1.000
_cell.length_c   1.000
_cell.angle_alpha   90.00
_cell.angle_beta   90.00
_cell.angle_gamma   90.00
#
_symmetry.space_group_name_H-M   'P 1'
#
loop_
_entity.id
_entity.type
_entity.pdbx_description
1 polymer ?
#
loop_
_entity_poly.entity_id
_entity_poly.type
_entity_poly.pdbx_seq_one_letter_code
_entity_poly.pdbx_strand_id
1 'polypeptide(L)'
;MNKEAYAHWKGTPLSPDRRDLLKCNISDKQDWGIRLYKLDWNKEIQEGFKDTDLASQCMHRYKIYVEGRGWSAEDIMKAASDFVHENLKMDYVYDYMFHVLSEYSKLMRYKPTILEKAREICSETLACKATELHKKYLMESMVKGPTDVSPCNMPPPYDPHAFRTFLRSKANSVSLVELWEQRYW
;
A
#
# COMPACT_ATOMS: atom_id res chain seq x y z
N MET A 1 0.80 6.09 -19.95
CA MET A 1 1.66 7.27 -19.68
C MET A 1 3.06 6.97 -20.18
N ASN A 2 3.62 7.80 -21.05
CA ASN A 2 5.01 7.67 -21.49
C ASN A 2 5.93 8.28 -20.41
N LYS A 3 6.69 7.43 -19.72
CA LYS A 3 7.69 7.86 -18.74
C LYS A 3 8.98 8.27 -19.44
N GLU A 4 9.59 9.37 -19.00
CA GLU A 4 10.88 9.84 -19.50
C GLU A 4 11.98 8.82 -19.24
N ALA A 5 12.92 8.66 -20.18
CA ALA A 5 13.99 7.66 -20.09
C ALA A 5 15.16 8.07 -19.18
N TYR A 6 14.97 9.09 -18.33
CA TYR A 6 15.98 9.56 -17.40
C TYR A 6 15.87 8.86 -16.05
N ALA A 7 17.03 8.66 -15.41
CA ALA A 7 17.09 8.26 -14.01
C ALA A 7 16.94 9.49 -13.13
N HIS A 8 16.16 9.40 -12.06
CA HIS A 8 15.96 10.52 -11.15
C HIS A 8 16.21 10.16 -9.69
N TRP A 9 16.63 11.14 -8.90
CA TRP A 9 16.69 11.06 -7.45
C TRP A 9 16.19 12.37 -6.87
N LYS A 10 15.33 12.32 -5.85
CA LYS A 10 14.93 13.48 -5.08
C LYS A 10 15.03 13.18 -3.59
N GLY A 11 15.73 14.03 -2.83
CA GLY A 11 15.85 13.79 -1.40
C GLY A 11 16.80 14.72 -0.66
N THR A 12 16.84 14.54 0.68
CA THR A 12 17.72 15.32 1.55
C THR A 12 19.10 14.65 1.65
N PRO A 13 20.20 15.39 1.41
CA PRO A 13 21.56 14.85 1.39
C PRO A 13 22.16 14.77 2.81
N LEU A 14 21.53 13.99 3.69
CA LEU A 14 21.97 13.82 5.09
C LEU A 14 23.04 12.72 5.27
N SER A 15 23.16 11.78 4.32
CA SER A 15 24.21 10.76 4.30
C SER A 15 25.38 11.20 3.41
N PRO A 16 26.61 10.69 3.66
CA PRO A 16 27.75 10.89 2.76
C PRO A 16 27.43 10.48 1.31
N ASP A 17 26.83 9.30 1.11
CA ASP A 17 26.54 8.76 -0.22
C ASP A 17 25.56 9.65 -1.02
N ARG A 18 24.54 10.22 -0.36
CA ARG A 18 23.62 11.16 -1.00
C ARG A 18 24.28 12.48 -1.37
N ARG A 19 25.26 12.94 -0.57
CA ARG A 19 26.06 14.13 -0.92
C ARG A 19 26.96 13.86 -2.11
N ASP A 20 27.53 12.67 -2.19
CA ASP A 20 28.35 12.26 -3.33
C ASP A 20 27.51 12.08 -4.59
N LEU A 21 26.30 11.53 -4.49
CA LEU A 21 25.36 11.46 -5.61
C LEU A 21 25.10 12.86 -6.19
N LEU A 22 24.86 13.87 -5.35
CA LEU A 22 24.63 15.25 -5.83
C LEU A 22 25.82 15.85 -6.58
N LYS A 23 27.04 15.36 -6.40
CA LYS A 23 28.21 15.80 -7.19
C LYS A 23 28.11 15.35 -8.66
N CYS A 24 27.26 14.37 -8.95
CA CYS A 24 26.95 13.92 -10.30
C CYS A 24 25.91 14.82 -11.01
N ASN A 25 25.45 15.90 -10.37
CA ASN A 25 24.55 16.86 -10.99
C ASN A 25 25.32 17.68 -12.04
N ILE A 26 25.15 17.26 -13.30
CA ILE A 26 25.65 17.76 -14.59
C ILE A 26 26.60 18.97 -14.53
N SER A 27 27.83 18.74 -15.01
CA SER A 27 28.69 19.78 -15.60
C SER A 27 28.19 20.06 -17.03
N ASP A 28 28.22 21.33 -17.48
CA ASP A 28 27.75 21.82 -18.80
C ASP A 28 28.23 21.02 -20.04
N LYS A 29 29.17 20.09 -19.86
CA LYS A 29 29.84 19.33 -20.91
C LYS A 29 29.33 17.90 -21.08
N GLN A 30 28.56 17.33 -20.14
CA GLN A 30 28.12 15.93 -20.26
C GLN A 30 26.82 15.62 -19.50
N ASP A 31 25.78 15.20 -20.24
CA ASP A 31 24.52 14.71 -19.67
C ASP A 31 24.58 13.19 -19.48
N TRP A 32 24.53 12.74 -18.23
CA TRP A 32 24.51 11.32 -17.88
C TRP A 32 23.09 10.72 -17.86
N GLY A 33 22.09 11.48 -18.29
CA GLY A 33 20.70 11.06 -18.27
C GLY A 33 20.14 10.92 -16.86
N ILE A 34 20.76 11.61 -15.88
CA ILE A 34 20.39 11.61 -14.48
C ILE A 34 19.83 12.99 -14.10
N ARG A 35 18.75 13.02 -13.32
CA ARG A 35 18.11 14.23 -12.80
C ARG A 35 18.10 14.17 -11.27
N LEU A 36 18.90 15.02 -10.63
CA LEU A 36 19.05 15.04 -9.18
C LEU A 36 18.41 16.29 -8.59
N TYR A 37 17.47 16.11 -7.66
CA TYR A 37 16.72 17.17 -7.02
C TYR A 37 17.01 17.16 -5.52
N LYS A 38 17.63 18.22 -5.00
CA LYS A 38 17.81 18.38 -3.56
C LYS A 38 16.47 18.80 -2.94
N LEU A 39 16.01 18.05 -1.96
CA LEU A 39 14.76 18.35 -1.25
C LEU A 39 14.98 19.36 -0.11
N ASP A 40 14.14 20.40 -0.06
CA ASP A 40 14.12 21.41 1.00
C ASP A 40 12.80 21.36 1.79
N TRP A 41 12.85 20.78 2.99
CA TRP A 41 11.67 20.61 3.84
C TRP A 41 11.01 21.92 4.28
N ASN A 42 11.77 23.00 4.46
CA ASN A 42 11.20 24.27 4.89
C ASN A 42 10.29 24.85 3.81
N LYS A 43 10.72 24.72 2.55
CA LYS A 43 9.94 25.13 1.39
C LYS A 43 8.70 24.25 1.20
N GLU A 44 8.86 22.92 1.31
CA GLU A 44 7.73 21.98 1.20
C GLU A 44 6.64 22.23 2.25
N ILE A 45 7.02 22.52 3.49
CA ILE A 45 6.07 22.84 4.56
C ILE A 45 5.24 24.08 4.22
N GLN A 46 5.87 25.11 3.64
CA GLN A 46 5.18 26.33 3.21
C GLN A 46 4.25 26.09 2.00
N GLU A 47 4.63 25.18 1.10
CA GLU A 47 3.90 24.89 -0.14
C GLU A 47 2.87 23.74 0.01
N GLY A 48 2.82 23.12 1.19
CA GLY A 48 1.88 22.04 1.52
C GLY A 48 2.23 20.70 0.89
N PHE A 49 3.53 20.38 0.77
CA PHE A 49 4.05 19.09 0.29
C PHE A 49 3.63 18.68 -1.14
N LYS A 50 3.25 19.65 -1.97
CA LYS A 50 2.77 19.37 -3.34
C LYS A 50 3.85 18.80 -4.27
N ASP A 51 5.10 19.16 -4.03
CA ASP A 51 6.24 18.77 -4.86
C ASP A 51 6.93 17.48 -4.35
N THR A 52 6.55 16.98 -3.17
CA THR A 52 7.00 15.70 -2.60
C THR A 52 6.04 14.53 -2.82
N ASP A 53 4.89 14.78 -3.44
CA ASP A 53 3.92 13.72 -3.77
C ASP A 53 4.57 12.61 -4.63
N LEU A 54 4.32 11.36 -4.28
CA LEU A 54 4.88 10.21 -5.04
C LEU A 54 4.23 10.10 -6.43
N ALA A 55 2.96 10.50 -6.55
CA ALA A 55 2.26 10.43 -7.82
C ALA A 55 2.89 11.36 -8.87
N SER A 56 3.37 12.53 -8.45
CA SER A 56 4.08 13.48 -9.32
C SER A 56 5.48 13.01 -9.71
N GLN A 57 6.07 12.09 -8.93
CA GLN A 57 7.38 11.48 -9.22
C GLN A 57 7.31 10.32 -10.24
N CYS A 58 6.11 9.93 -10.68
CA CYS A 58 5.91 8.82 -11.64
C CYS A 58 6.25 9.19 -13.11
N MET A 59 6.81 10.36 -13.36
CA MET A 59 7.14 10.87 -14.70
C MET A 59 8.41 10.24 -15.29
N HIS A 60 9.30 9.71 -14.46
CA HIS A 60 10.58 9.13 -14.88
C HIS A 60 10.52 7.59 -14.87
N ARG A 61 11.22 6.95 -15.82
CA ARG A 61 11.26 5.50 -15.97
C ARG A 61 12.15 4.83 -14.94
N TYR A 62 13.25 5.48 -14.56
CA TYR A 62 14.22 4.96 -13.61
C TYR A 62 14.31 5.87 -12.39
N LYS A 63 14.40 5.26 -11.21
CA LYS A 63 14.51 5.96 -9.93
C LYS A 63 15.72 5.43 -9.19
N ILE A 64 16.61 6.33 -8.81
CA ILE A 64 17.85 6.01 -8.11
C ILE A 64 17.51 5.89 -6.62
N TYR A 65 18.00 4.83 -5.99
CA TYR A 65 17.93 4.66 -4.54
C TYR A 65 19.31 4.84 -3.92
N VAL A 66 19.39 5.59 -2.84
CA VAL A 66 20.60 5.74 -2.03
C VAL A 66 20.24 5.74 -0.56
N GLU A 67 20.89 4.88 0.20
CA GLU A 67 20.70 4.76 1.65
C GLU A 67 20.97 6.10 2.37
N GLY A 68 20.12 6.37 3.35
CA GLY A 68 20.16 7.58 4.17
C GLY A 68 20.64 7.28 5.58
N ARG A 69 20.37 8.21 6.51
CA ARG A 69 20.59 7.99 7.96
C ARG A 69 19.61 6.97 8.56
N GLY A 70 18.48 6.75 7.89
CA GLY A 70 17.49 5.72 8.19
C GLY A 70 16.82 5.26 6.89
N TRP A 71 15.77 4.47 7.01
CA TRP A 71 14.99 4.02 5.84
C TRP A 71 14.40 5.19 5.06
N SER A 72 14.30 5.03 3.74
CA SER A 72 13.62 6.02 2.92
C SER A 72 12.12 5.91 3.16
N ALA A 73 11.49 6.99 3.60
CA ALA A 73 10.02 7.06 3.77
C ALA A 73 9.28 6.63 2.49
N GLU A 74 9.90 6.92 1.35
CA GLU A 74 9.42 6.55 0.03
C GLU A 74 9.45 5.04 -0.26
N ASP A 75 10.47 4.31 0.21
CA ASP A 75 10.52 2.86 0.02
C ASP A 75 9.51 2.15 0.91
N ILE A 76 9.32 2.66 2.13
CA ILE A 76 8.28 2.19 3.04
C ILE A 76 6.91 2.38 2.37
N MET A 77 6.66 3.57 1.82
CA MET A 77 5.42 3.87 1.10
C MET A 77 5.24 2.97 -0.13
N LYS A 78 6.30 2.73 -0.90
CA LYS A 78 6.25 1.84 -2.06
C LYS A 78 5.91 0.41 -1.65
N ALA A 79 6.61 -0.13 -0.66
CA ALA A 79 6.34 -1.47 -0.13
C ALA A 79 4.90 -1.59 0.42
N ALA A 80 4.40 -0.55 1.09
CA ALA A 80 3.01 -0.50 1.54
C ALA A 80 2.02 -0.48 0.36
N SER A 81 2.28 0.31 -0.68
CA SER A 81 1.45 0.37 -1.89
C SER A 81 1.46 -0.95 -2.66
N ASP A 82 2.63 -1.57 -2.83
CA ASP A 82 2.78 -2.88 -3.46
C ASP A 82 2.01 -3.94 -2.66
N PHE A 83 2.11 -3.91 -1.33
CA PHE A 83 1.32 -4.81 -0.47
C PHE A 83 -0.18 -4.63 -0.65
N VAL A 84 -0.68 -3.39 -0.71
CA VAL A 84 -2.13 -3.14 -0.94
C VAL A 84 -2.56 -3.68 -2.31
N HIS A 85 -1.77 -3.43 -3.36
CA HIS A 85 -2.09 -3.88 -4.71
C HIS A 85 -1.98 -5.40 -4.90
N GLU A 86 -1.04 -6.04 -4.23
CA GLU A 86 -0.75 -7.46 -4.44
C GLU A 86 -1.48 -8.36 -3.45
N ASN A 87 -1.56 -7.96 -2.18
CA ASN A 87 -2.02 -8.79 -1.06
C ASN A 87 -3.36 -8.34 -0.46
N LEU A 88 -3.85 -7.13 -0.78
CA LEU A 88 -5.18 -6.63 -0.37
C LEU A 88 -6.09 -6.34 -1.57
N LYS A 89 -6.02 -7.20 -2.59
CA LYS A 89 -6.96 -7.13 -3.72
C LYS A 89 -8.39 -7.35 -3.23
N MET A 90 -9.35 -6.66 -3.86
CA MET A 90 -10.77 -6.80 -3.52
C MET A 90 -11.24 -8.26 -3.63
N ASP A 91 -10.71 -9.03 -4.58
CA ASP A 91 -10.99 -10.46 -4.72
C ASP A 91 -10.65 -11.23 -3.43
N TYR A 92 -9.48 -10.97 -2.83
CA TYR A 92 -9.08 -11.60 -1.57
C TYR A 92 -9.93 -11.13 -0.39
N VAL A 93 -10.37 -9.87 -0.39
CA VAL A 93 -11.28 -9.36 0.63
C VAL A 93 -12.63 -10.09 0.57
N TYR A 94 -13.21 -10.24 -0.62
CA TYR A 94 -14.47 -10.95 -0.79
C TYR A 94 -14.36 -12.44 -0.48
N ASP A 95 -13.29 -13.10 -0.94
CA ASP A 95 -13.03 -14.51 -0.63
C ASP A 95 -12.86 -14.72 0.88
N TYR A 96 -12.15 -13.82 1.56
CA TYR A 96 -11.99 -13.86 3.01
C TYR A 96 -13.32 -13.67 3.75
N MET A 97 -14.12 -12.66 3.37
CA MET A 97 -15.44 -12.43 3.99
C MET A 97 -16.37 -13.63 3.78
N PHE A 98 -16.40 -14.18 2.57
CA PHE A 98 -17.20 -15.36 2.27
C PHE A 98 -16.75 -16.58 3.08
N HIS A 99 -15.44 -16.81 3.20
CA HIS A 99 -14.89 -17.89 4.02
C HIS A 99 -15.29 -17.75 5.49
N VAL A 100 -15.12 -16.56 6.09
CA VAL A 100 -15.49 -16.32 7.49
C VAL A 100 -16.97 -16.58 7.74
N LEU A 101 -17.85 -16.06 6.88
CA LEU A 101 -19.29 -16.27 7.01
C LEU A 101 -19.67 -17.75 6.82
N SER A 102 -19.03 -18.42 5.87
CA SER A 102 -19.27 -19.84 5.58
C SER A 102 -18.82 -20.75 6.72
N GLU A 103 -17.62 -20.58 7.25
CA GLU A 103 -17.13 -21.36 8.38
C GLU A 103 -17.94 -21.08 9.65
N TYR A 104 -18.29 -19.81 9.90
CA TYR A 104 -19.13 -19.45 11.05
C TYR A 104 -20.52 -20.06 10.96
N SER A 105 -21.11 -20.14 9.76
CA SER A 105 -22.43 -20.76 9.56
C SER A 105 -22.46 -22.22 10.00
N LYS A 106 -21.34 -22.96 9.89
CA LYS A 106 -21.23 -24.36 10.33
C LYS A 106 -21.29 -24.52 11.85
N LEU A 107 -20.99 -23.47 12.60
CA LEU A 107 -21.03 -23.46 14.07
C LEU A 107 -22.44 -23.19 14.62
N MET A 108 -23.40 -22.80 13.76
CA MET A 108 -24.76 -22.52 14.18
C MET A 108 -25.44 -23.78 14.70
N ARG A 109 -25.99 -23.70 15.92
CA ARG A 109 -26.71 -24.80 16.58
C ARG A 109 -28.22 -24.76 16.37
N TYR A 110 -28.70 -23.83 15.55
CA TYR A 110 -30.12 -23.65 15.23
C TYR A 110 -30.26 -23.29 13.76
N LYS A 111 -31.46 -23.49 13.21
CA LYS A 111 -31.79 -23.08 11.84
C LYS A 111 -32.23 -21.61 11.83
N PRO A 112 -31.52 -20.71 11.13
CA PRO A 112 -31.95 -19.32 11.02
C PRO A 112 -33.33 -19.22 10.35
N THR A 113 -34.19 -18.35 10.87
CA THR A 113 -35.51 -18.07 10.30
C THR A 113 -35.61 -16.57 10.04
N ILE A 114 -36.17 -16.18 8.89
CA ILE A 114 -36.39 -14.78 8.55
C ILE A 114 -37.50 -14.24 9.45
N LEU A 115 -37.23 -13.14 10.15
CA LEU A 115 -38.23 -12.46 10.98
C LEU A 115 -39.18 -11.66 10.08
N GLU A 116 -40.47 -11.55 10.44
CA GLU A 116 -41.45 -10.74 9.68
C GLU A 116 -41.03 -9.26 9.52
N LYS A 117 -40.27 -8.74 10.48
CA LYS A 117 -39.75 -7.36 10.46
C LYS A 117 -38.41 -7.22 9.75
N ALA A 118 -37.83 -8.31 9.25
CA ALA A 118 -36.57 -8.26 8.54
C ALA A 118 -36.78 -7.54 7.20
N ARG A 119 -35.93 -6.56 6.91
CA ARG A 119 -35.94 -5.83 5.65
C ARG A 119 -34.76 -6.29 4.82
N GLU A 120 -35.03 -6.69 3.58
CA GLU A 120 -34.00 -7.05 2.62
C GLU A 120 -33.09 -5.85 2.34
N ILE A 121 -31.79 -6.10 2.30
CA ILE A 121 -30.76 -5.12 1.94
C ILE A 121 -30.23 -5.51 0.56
N CYS A 122 -30.52 -4.68 -0.45
CA CYS A 122 -29.99 -4.82 -1.81
C CYS A 122 -28.88 -3.79 -2.09
N SER A 123 -28.06 -4.03 -3.11
CA SER A 123 -27.00 -3.12 -3.58
C SER A 123 -27.49 -1.69 -3.81
N GLU A 124 -28.68 -1.56 -4.39
CA GLU A 124 -29.35 -0.31 -4.72
C GLU A 124 -29.74 0.43 -3.44
N THR A 125 -30.20 -0.29 -2.42
CA THR A 125 -30.58 0.30 -1.14
C THR A 125 -29.37 0.82 -0.38
N LEU A 126 -28.22 0.16 -0.49
CA LEU A 126 -26.95 0.61 0.05
C LEU A 126 -26.43 1.85 -0.70
N ALA A 127 -26.46 1.83 -2.03
CA ALA A 127 -26.01 2.94 -2.86
C ALA A 127 -26.88 4.21 -2.71
N CYS A 128 -28.19 4.07 -2.57
CA CYS A 128 -29.10 5.21 -2.40
C CYS A 128 -28.81 6.07 -1.16
N LYS A 129 -28.28 5.46 -0.09
CA LYS A 129 -27.92 6.16 1.15
C LYS A 129 -26.46 6.60 1.21
N ALA A 130 -25.65 6.19 0.24
CA ALA A 130 -24.22 6.45 0.22
C ALA A 130 -23.91 7.88 -0.25
N THR A 131 -22.80 8.45 0.21
CA THR A 131 -22.28 9.71 -0.36
C THR A 131 -21.80 9.49 -1.79
N GLU A 132 -21.65 10.54 -2.60
CA GLU A 132 -21.24 10.42 -4.01
C GLU A 132 -19.95 9.61 -4.20
N LEU A 133 -18.96 9.79 -3.31
CA LEU A 133 -17.72 9.02 -3.35
C LEU A 133 -17.96 7.53 -3.06
N HIS A 134 -18.76 7.21 -2.03
CA HIS A 134 -19.10 5.83 -1.70
C HIS A 134 -19.97 5.18 -2.77
N LYS A 135 -20.88 5.92 -3.41
CA LYS A 135 -21.65 5.43 -4.56
C LYS A 135 -20.74 5.01 -5.70
N LYS A 136 -19.76 5.84 -6.04
CA LYS A 136 -18.76 5.53 -7.08
C LYS A 136 -18.04 4.22 -6.75
N TYR A 137 -17.51 4.08 -5.53
CA TYR A 137 -16.81 2.86 -5.13
C TYR A 137 -17.71 1.64 -5.06
N LEU A 138 -18.95 1.77 -4.57
CA LEU A 138 -19.93 0.69 -4.56
C LEU A 138 -20.23 0.20 -5.98
N MET A 139 -20.39 1.12 -6.94
CA MET A 139 -20.63 0.77 -8.34
C MET A 139 -19.39 0.18 -9.01
N GLU A 140 -18.20 0.69 -8.72
CA GLU A 140 -16.93 0.17 -9.24
C GLU A 140 -16.60 -1.22 -8.69
N SER A 141 -17.03 -1.54 -7.46
CA SER A 141 -16.83 -2.85 -6.84
C SER A 141 -17.95 -3.86 -7.11
N MET A 142 -19.01 -3.48 -7.85
CA MET A 142 -20.07 -4.41 -8.20
C MET A 142 -19.53 -5.58 -9.03
N VAL A 143 -19.78 -6.78 -8.52
CA VAL A 143 -19.50 -8.02 -9.23
C VAL A 143 -20.39 -8.08 -10.48
N LYS A 144 -19.78 -8.01 -11.66
CA LYS A 144 -20.49 -7.94 -12.95
C LYS A 144 -21.09 -9.26 -13.42
N GLY A 145 -20.75 -10.36 -12.75
CA GLY A 145 -21.25 -11.70 -13.04
C GLY A 145 -20.51 -12.75 -12.22
N PRO A 146 -21.04 -13.99 -12.19
CA PRO A 146 -20.32 -15.11 -11.63
C PRO A 146 -19.00 -15.31 -12.39
N THR A 147 -17.94 -15.59 -11.64
CA THR A 147 -16.65 -15.97 -12.23
C THR A 147 -16.74 -17.42 -12.75
N ASP A 148 -16.18 -17.68 -13.93
CA ASP A 148 -16.01 -19.04 -14.48
C ASP A 148 -14.91 -19.82 -13.74
N VAL A 149 -14.15 -19.13 -12.88
CA VAL A 149 -13.10 -19.73 -12.06
C VAL A 149 -13.75 -20.27 -10.78
N SER A 150 -13.51 -21.53 -10.46
CA SER A 150 -13.93 -22.09 -9.17
C SER A 150 -13.40 -21.24 -8.01
N PRO A 151 -14.15 -21.06 -6.90
CA PRO A 151 -13.69 -20.31 -5.74
C PRO A 151 -12.26 -20.72 -5.37
N CYS A 152 -11.38 -19.76 -5.15
CA CYS A 152 -10.02 -20.10 -4.77
C CYS A 152 -10.05 -20.79 -3.41
N ASN A 153 -9.30 -21.89 -3.26
CA ASN A 153 -9.12 -22.47 -1.94
C ASN A 153 -8.17 -21.54 -1.19
N MET A 154 -8.69 -20.91 -0.14
CA MET A 154 -7.86 -20.13 0.76
C MET A 154 -6.67 -21.01 1.19
N PRO A 155 -5.43 -20.48 1.15
CA PRO A 155 -4.28 -21.25 1.60
C PRO A 155 -4.57 -21.81 2.99
N PRO A 156 -4.17 -23.06 3.26
CA PRO A 156 -4.46 -23.69 4.54
C PRO A 156 -3.96 -22.80 5.68
N PRO A 157 -4.63 -22.80 6.84
CA PRO A 157 -4.16 -22.04 7.99
C PRO A 157 -2.69 -22.38 8.24
N TYR A 158 -1.92 -21.35 8.61
CA TYR A 158 -0.50 -21.52 8.90
C TYR A 158 -0.31 -22.73 9.83
N ASP A 159 0.61 -23.61 9.45
CA ASP A 159 1.09 -24.66 10.34
C ASP A 159 1.40 -24.04 11.72
N PRO A 160 0.99 -24.65 12.85
CA PRO A 160 1.15 -24.04 14.16
C PRO A 160 2.57 -23.59 14.48
N HIS A 161 3.60 -24.28 13.96
CA HIS A 161 4.98 -23.88 14.11
C HIS A 161 5.35 -22.70 13.21
N ALA A 162 4.91 -22.72 11.94
CA ALA A 162 5.05 -21.57 11.03
C ALA A 162 4.37 -20.31 11.60
N PHE A 163 3.16 -20.44 12.15
CA PHE A 163 2.42 -19.33 12.75
C PHE A 163 3.14 -18.75 13.97
N ARG A 164 3.64 -19.61 14.87
CA ARG A 164 4.46 -19.16 16.02
C ARG A 164 5.74 -18.46 15.58
N THR A 165 6.37 -18.96 14.53
CA THR A 165 7.57 -18.35 13.95
C THR A 165 7.27 -16.96 13.39
N PHE A 166 6.17 -16.82 12.66
CA PHE A 166 5.69 -15.54 12.16
C PHE A 166 5.41 -14.54 13.30
N LEU A 167 4.67 -14.96 14.33
CA LEU A 167 4.38 -14.11 15.49
C LEU A 167 5.66 -13.65 16.20
N ARG A 168 6.65 -14.53 16.35
CA ARG A 168 7.94 -14.18 16.92
C ARG A 168 8.71 -13.19 16.06
N SER A 169 8.78 -13.43 14.74
CA SER A 169 9.43 -12.52 13.80
C SER A 169 8.79 -11.13 13.81
N LYS A 170 7.44 -11.09 13.87
CA LYS A 170 6.69 -9.84 14.02
C LYS A 170 7.05 -9.13 15.32
N ALA A 171 7.04 -9.81 16.46
CA ALA A 171 7.39 -9.22 17.76
C ALA A 171 8.82 -8.67 17.78
N ASN A 172 9.79 -9.42 17.23
CA ASN A 172 11.17 -8.97 17.12
C ASN A 172 11.31 -7.72 16.24
N SER A 173 10.57 -7.67 15.13
CA SER A 173 10.58 -6.52 14.21
C SER A 173 9.99 -5.27 14.87
N VAL A 174 8.87 -5.43 15.61
CA VAL A 174 8.25 -4.33 16.36
C VAL A 174 9.22 -3.81 17.44
N SER A 175 9.83 -4.69 18.22
CA SER A 175 10.79 -4.30 19.25
C SER A 175 12.01 -3.57 18.66
N LEU A 176 12.48 -4.00 17.48
CA LEU A 176 13.58 -3.32 16.79
C LEU A 176 13.21 -1.89 16.38
N VAL A 177 12.00 -1.70 15.85
CA VAL A 177 11.49 -0.37 15.47
C VAL A 177 11.35 0.52 16.71
N GLU A 178 10.79 0.02 17.81
CA GLU A 178 10.67 0.77 19.07
C GLU A 178 12.04 1.21 19.62
N LEU A 179 13.04 0.33 19.56
CA LEU A 179 14.42 0.66 19.97
C LEU A 179 15.04 1.75 19.08
N TRP A 180 14.71 1.77 17.79
CA TRP A 180 15.20 2.81 16.88
C TRP A 180 14.50 4.14 17.11
N GLU A 181 13.19 4.14 17.35
CA GLU A 181 12.46 5.34 17.74
C GLU A 181 13.14 5.99 18.96
N GLN A 182 13.40 5.23 20.03
CA GLN A 182 14.08 5.75 21.23
C GLN A 182 15.52 6.26 21.00
N ARG A 183 16.21 5.76 19.96
CA ARG A 183 17.61 6.12 19.69
C ARG A 183 17.74 7.35 18.83
N TYR A 184 16.79 7.59 17.93
CA TYR A 184 16.88 8.61 16.89
C TYR A 184 15.88 9.75 17.08
N TRP A 185 14.86 9.59 17.92
CA TRP A 185 13.78 10.54 18.21
C TRP A 185 13.66 10.74 19.72
#